data_AF-H9FHL9-F1
#
_entry.id   AF-H9FHL9-F1
#
_cell.length_a   1.000
_cell.length_b   1.000
_cell.length_c   1.000
_cell.angle_alpha   90.00
_cell.angle_beta   90.00
_cell.angle_gamma   90.00
#
_symmetry.space_group_name_H-M   'P 1'
#
loop_
_entity.id
_entity.type
_entity.pdbx_description
1 polymer ?
#
loop_
_entity_poly.entity_id
_entity_poly.type
_entity_poly.pdbx_seq_one_letter_code
_entity_poly.pdbx_strand_id
1 'polypeptide(L)'
;PVITLFNYTATFSRHSHLPLTTQYLESIEVLKSLRYLVPLQSKNKLRKRLAPLVYVQSDCDPPSDRDSYVRELMAYIEVDSYGECLRNKDLPQ
;
A
#
# COMPACT_ATOMS: atom_id res chain seq x y z
N PRO A 1 24.62 14.95 -0.99
CA PRO A 1 23.98 15.69 0.12
C PRO A 1 23.07 14.75 0.93
N VAL A 2 23.51 14.33 2.11
CA VAL A 2 22.68 13.54 3.04
C VAL A 2 21.66 14.50 3.63
N ILE A 3 20.38 14.19 3.49
CA ILE A 3 19.29 14.97 4.09
C ILE A 3 19.50 14.99 5.61
N THR A 4 19.90 16.14 6.16
CA THR A 4 20.04 16.41 7.61
C THR A 4 18.83 17.18 8.15
N LEU A 5 17.62 16.85 7.68
CA LEU A 5 16.44 17.71 7.90
C LEU A 5 15.68 17.45 9.20
N PHE A 6 15.94 16.37 9.94
CA PHE A 6 15.16 16.05 11.13
C PHE A 6 16.03 15.52 12.27
N ASN A 7 16.13 16.29 13.37
CA ASN A 7 16.70 15.88 14.65
C ASN A 7 15.68 15.15 15.55
N TYR A 8 14.42 15.07 15.13
CA TYR A 8 13.35 14.35 15.80
C TYR A 8 12.91 13.15 14.96
N THR A 9 12.57 12.06 15.65
CA THR A 9 12.04 10.84 15.04
C THR A 9 10.55 10.74 15.34
N ALA A 10 9.75 10.48 14.31
CA ALA A 10 8.32 10.23 14.41
C ALA A 10 7.99 8.88 13.75
N THR A 11 8.34 7.79 14.43
CA THR A 11 8.15 6.42 13.92
C THR A 11 7.26 5.60 14.86
N PHE A 12 6.89 4.39 14.44
CA PHE A 12 6.15 3.43 15.28
C PHE A 12 6.96 2.88 16.47
N SER A 13 8.27 3.17 16.55
CA SER A 13 9.07 2.82 17.72
C SER A 13 8.66 3.65 18.93
N ARG A 14 8.47 2.99 20.08
CA ARG A 14 8.27 3.63 21.39
C ARG A 14 9.46 4.48 21.85
N HIS A 15 10.64 4.28 21.25
CA HIS A 15 11.85 5.06 21.52
C HIS A 15 11.97 6.30 20.62
N SER A 16 10.97 6.57 19.78
CA SER A 16 10.94 7.80 18.97
C SER A 16 10.64 9.01 19.84
N HIS A 17 11.15 10.19 19.44
CA HIS A 17 10.81 11.44 20.11
C HIS A 17 9.29 11.74 20.07
N LEU A 18 8.63 11.37 18.97
CA LEU A 18 7.18 11.47 18.77
C LEU A 18 6.64 10.10 18.32
N PRO A 19 6.39 9.15 19.24
CA PRO A 19 5.97 7.80 18.86
C PRO A 19 4.58 7.82 18.22
N LEU A 20 4.49 7.30 16.99
CA LEU A 20 3.23 7.09 16.29
C LEU A 20 2.62 5.77 16.78
N THR A 21 1.87 5.82 17.88
CA THR A 21 1.42 4.60 18.57
C THR A 21 0.33 3.87 17.80
N THR A 22 -0.65 4.60 17.27
CA THR A 22 -1.86 3.99 16.70
C THR A 22 -2.58 4.94 15.75
N GLN A 23 -1.86 5.77 14.98
CA GLN A 23 -2.47 6.85 14.16
C GLN A 23 -3.72 6.33 13.41
N TYR A 24 -4.91 6.79 13.82
CA TYR A 24 -6.25 6.40 13.33
C TYR A 24 -6.88 5.08 13.84
N LEU A 25 -6.34 4.43 14.88
CA LEU A 25 -7.03 3.29 15.50
C LEU A 25 -8.14 3.79 16.43
N GLU A 26 -9.39 3.58 16.03
CA GLU A 26 -10.56 4.00 16.80
C GLU A 26 -10.71 3.22 18.11
N SER A 27 -10.48 1.91 18.09
CA SER A 27 -10.58 1.05 19.27
C SER A 27 -9.90 -0.30 19.08
N ILE A 28 -9.74 -1.07 20.16
CA ILE A 28 -9.17 -2.44 20.10
C ILE A 28 -10.08 -3.42 19.35
N GLU A 29 -11.38 -3.15 19.31
CA GLU A 29 -12.38 -3.94 18.59
C GLU A 29 -12.08 -3.94 17.09
N VAL A 30 -11.57 -2.85 16.53
CA VAL A 30 -11.16 -2.79 15.11
C VAL A 30 -10.07 -3.82 14.80
N LEU A 31 -9.13 -4.04 15.72
CA LEU A 31 -8.06 -5.04 15.56
C LEU A 31 -8.57 -6.49 15.71
N LYS A 32 -9.62 -6.68 16.51
CA LYS A 32 -10.21 -8.01 16.79
C LYS A 32 -11.32 -8.38 15.81
N SER A 33 -11.87 -7.39 15.11
CA SER A 33 -13.01 -7.56 14.23
C SER A 33 -12.64 -8.38 13.00
N LEU A 34 -13.51 -9.32 12.63
CA LEU A 34 -13.42 -10.07 11.38
C LEU A 34 -14.22 -9.43 10.25
N ARG A 35 -14.72 -8.19 10.43
CA ARG A 35 -15.62 -7.50 9.49
C ARG A 35 -15.09 -7.47 8.05
N TYR A 36 -13.78 -7.30 7.87
CA TYR A 36 -13.13 -7.22 6.56
C TYR A 36 -12.29 -8.46 6.22
N LEU A 37 -12.35 -9.51 7.06
CA LEU A 37 -11.59 -10.72 6.82
C LEU A 37 -12.19 -11.47 5.62
N VAL A 38 -11.38 -11.66 4.58
CA VAL A 38 -11.71 -12.55 3.46
C VAL A 38 -11.15 -13.95 3.76
N PRO A 39 -11.95 -15.02 3.73
CA PRO A 39 -11.45 -16.40 3.93
C PRO A 39 -10.44 -16.83 2.86
N LEU A 40 -9.51 -17.70 3.23
CA LEU A 40 -8.44 -18.17 2.33
C LEU A 40 -8.98 -18.82 1.06
N GLN A 41 -10.04 -19.62 1.17
CA GLN A 41 -10.68 -20.27 0.01
C GLN A 41 -11.19 -19.25 -1.00
N SER A 42 -11.75 -18.12 -0.52
CA SER A 42 -12.17 -17.01 -1.37
C SER A 42 -10.97 -16.32 -2.01
N LYS A 43 -9.89 -16.06 -1.25
CA LYS A 43 -8.64 -15.51 -1.81
C LYS A 43 -8.07 -16.39 -2.91
N ASN A 44 -8.03 -17.72 -2.72
CA ASN A 44 -7.53 -18.68 -3.71
C ASN A 44 -8.37 -18.68 -5.00
N LYS A 45 -9.69 -18.49 -4.90
CA LYS A 45 -10.54 -18.29 -6.08
C LYS A 45 -10.25 -16.96 -6.77
N LEU A 46 -10.09 -15.88 -6.01
CA LEU A 46 -9.81 -14.54 -6.54
C LEU A 46 -8.44 -14.47 -7.24
N ARG A 47 -7.42 -15.17 -6.75
CA ARG A 47 -6.09 -15.25 -7.37
C ARG A 47 -6.08 -15.83 -8.78
N LYS A 48 -7.17 -16.48 -9.22
CA LYS A 48 -7.31 -16.94 -10.62
C LYS A 48 -7.61 -15.79 -11.59
N ARG A 49 -8.00 -14.61 -11.08
CA ARG A 49 -8.43 -13.44 -11.89
C ARG A 49 -7.80 -12.12 -11.47
N LEU A 50 -7.30 -12.02 -10.23
CA LEU A 50 -6.65 -10.84 -9.68
C LEU A 50 -5.15 -11.11 -9.55
N ALA A 51 -4.37 -10.08 -9.86
CA ALA A 51 -2.94 -10.07 -9.61
C ALA A 51 -2.65 -10.19 -8.11
N PRO A 52 -1.47 -10.71 -7.72
CA PRO A 52 -1.03 -10.76 -6.33
C PRO A 52 -0.67 -9.38 -5.75
N LEU A 53 -0.48 -8.37 -6.60
CA LEU A 53 -0.12 -7.00 -6.21
C LEU A 53 -1.06 -6.01 -6.89
N VAL A 54 -1.41 -4.95 -6.15
CA VAL A 54 -2.21 -3.83 -6.66
C VAL A 54 -1.42 -2.53 -6.61
N TYR A 55 -1.50 -1.75 -7.69
CA TYR A 55 -1.04 -0.37 -7.75
C TYR A 55 -2.26 0.54 -7.95
N VAL A 56 -2.45 1.53 -7.09
CA VAL A 56 -3.57 2.47 -7.19
C VAL A 56 -3.01 3.88 -7.08
N GLN A 57 -2.86 4.55 -8.22
CA GLN A 57 -2.21 5.86 -8.29
C GLN A 57 -2.75 6.69 -9.47
N SER A 58 -3.00 7.97 -9.22
CA SER A 58 -3.35 8.93 -10.27
C SER A 58 -2.44 10.15 -10.33
N ASP A 59 -1.57 10.36 -9.34
CA ASP A 59 -0.52 11.39 -9.41
C ASP A 59 0.73 10.77 -10.05
N CYS A 60 0.90 11.04 -11.36
CA CYS A 60 1.95 10.42 -12.17
C CYS A 60 3.27 11.17 -12.03
N ASP A 61 4.38 10.43 -12.16
CA ASP A 61 5.74 10.92 -11.98
C ASP A 61 5.99 11.54 -10.59
N PRO A 62 5.60 10.85 -9.49
CA PRO A 62 5.81 11.39 -8.15
C PRO A 62 7.33 11.49 -7.88
N PRO A 63 7.80 12.45 -7.05
CA PRO A 63 9.23 12.62 -6.74
C PRO A 63 9.92 11.38 -6.16
N SER A 64 9.15 10.41 -5.66
CA SER A 64 9.66 9.10 -5.23
C SER A 64 10.05 8.15 -6.36
N ASP A 65 9.77 8.50 -7.62
CA ASP A 65 9.97 7.67 -8.82
C ASP A 65 9.30 6.28 -8.74
N ARG A 66 8.15 6.23 -8.05
CA ARG A 66 7.44 4.99 -7.76
C ARG A 66 6.89 4.32 -9.03
N ASP A 67 6.49 5.12 -10.02
CA ASP A 67 5.99 4.61 -11.29
C ASP A 67 7.07 3.79 -12.01
N SER A 68 8.32 4.27 -12.04
CA SER A 68 9.42 3.54 -12.67
C SER A 68 9.70 2.20 -11.97
N TYR A 69 9.71 2.18 -10.64
CA TYR A 69 9.84 0.93 -9.88
C TYR A 69 8.71 -0.07 -10.20
N VAL A 70 7.45 0.39 -10.20
CA VAL A 70 6.30 -0.47 -10.47
C VAL A 70 6.34 -0.99 -11.91
N ARG A 71 6.70 -0.14 -12.88
CA ARG A 71 6.84 -0.52 -14.29
C ARG A 71 7.84 -1.66 -14.48
N GLU A 72 9.00 -1.59 -13.83
CA GLU A 72 9.98 -2.68 -13.85
C GLU A 72 9.48 -3.94 -13.14
N LEU A 73 8.81 -3.78 -11.98
CA LEU A 73 8.24 -4.91 -11.24
C LEU A 73 7.20 -5.69 -12.05
N MET A 74 6.39 -4.99 -12.86
CA MET A 74 5.38 -5.57 -13.73
C MET A 74 5.96 -6.54 -14.78
N ALA A 75 7.27 -6.47 -15.06
CA ALA A 75 7.93 -7.44 -15.94
C ALA A 75 8.14 -8.82 -15.27
N TYR A 76 8.08 -8.90 -13.93
CA TYR A 76 8.40 -10.10 -13.16
C TYR A 76 7.22 -10.65 -12.35
N ILE A 77 6.28 -9.79 -11.96
CA ILE A 77 5.11 -10.15 -11.16
C ILE A 77 3.89 -9.48 -11.78
N GLU A 78 2.77 -10.21 -11.88
CA GLU A 78 1.50 -9.60 -12.29
C GLU A 78 1.09 -8.51 -11.31
N VAL A 79 0.72 -7.34 -11.84
CA VAL A 79 0.22 -6.20 -11.07
C VAL A 79 -1.07 -5.71 -11.68
N ASP A 80 -2.10 -5.60 -10.87
CA ASP A 80 -3.32 -4.91 -11.22
C ASP A 80 -3.13 -3.42 -10.91
N SER A 81 -3.14 -2.59 -11.94
CA SER A 81 -2.87 -1.16 -11.85
C SER A 81 -4.12 -0.35 -12.21
N TYR A 82 -4.59 0.42 -11.23
CA TYR A 82 -5.79 1.25 -11.27
C TYR A 82 -5.43 2.72 -11.08
N GLY A 83 -6.32 3.61 -11.51
CA GLY A 83 -6.11 5.06 -11.47
C GLY A 83 -5.76 5.60 -12.85
N GLU A 84 -4.96 6.67 -12.89
CA GLU A 84 -4.56 7.31 -14.15
C GLU A 84 -3.15 6.89 -14.59
N CYS A 85 -2.29 6.46 -13.67
CA CYS A 85 -0.89 6.14 -13.95
C CYS A 85 -0.68 4.63 -14.11
N LEU A 86 0.11 4.23 -15.12
CA LEU A 86 0.37 2.82 -15.45
C LEU A 86 -0.92 1.97 -15.53
N ARG A 87 -2.06 2.58 -15.88
CA ARG A 87 -3.37 1.94 -15.80
C ARG A 87 -3.44 0.73 -16.73
N ASN A 88 -3.81 -0.42 -16.17
CA ASN A 88 -4.12 -1.63 -16.93
C ASN A 88 -5.47 -2.26 -16.54
N LYS A 89 -6.12 -1.74 -15.50
CA LYS A 89 -7.48 -2.08 -15.08
C LYS A 89 -8.27 -0.83 -14.73
N ASP A 90 -9.58 -0.93 -14.94
CA ASP A 90 -10.53 0.11 -14.55
C ASP A 90 -10.94 -0.08 -13.09
N LEU A 91 -11.12 1.03 -12.37
CA LEU A 91 -11.66 0.97 -11.01
C LEU A 91 -13.05 0.30 -11.04
N PRO A 92 -13.34 -0.59 -10.08
CA PRO A 92 -14.67 -1.17 -9.96
C PRO A 92 -15.71 -0.07 -9.67
N GLN A 93 -16.90 -0.23 -10.23
CA GLN A 93 -18.07 0.60 -9.96
C GLN A 93 -18.67 0.28 -8.58
#